data_AF-A0A838U112-F1
#
_entry.id   AF-A0A838U112-F1
#
_cell.length_a   1.000
_cell.length_b   1.000
_cell.length_c   1.000
_cell.angle_alpha   90.00
_cell.angle_beta   90.00
_cell.angle_gamma   90.00
#
_symmetry.space_group_name_H-M   'P 1'
#
loop_
_entity.id
_entity.type
_entity.pdbx_description
1 polymer ?
#
loop_
_entity_poly.entity_id
_entity_poly.type
_entity_poly.pdbx_seq_one_letter_code
_entity_poly.pdbx_strand_id
1 'polypeptide(L)'
;MNKLFTLALCGLLSLTTTAQASPDCHEVRGTIVAYLAAPAATCPMGTISGLAGDVFDASNNLIGTTTACLTSLEPQGNNGALHATLMHTFIFTAGELDGATIGTQDNAVLSPVDPPLLFRVNNRLNVTTGGSGFLRTHGTVNFGNGEVTLRYNGRICVGN
;
A
#
# COMPACT_ATOMS: atom_id res chain seq x y z
N MET A 1 36.36 -53.09 -45.07
CA MET A 1 35.68 -53.11 -43.76
C MET A 1 36.29 -51.97 -42.93
N ASN A 2 35.65 -50.80 -42.87
CA ASN A 2 34.87 -50.27 -41.73
C ASN A 2 35.62 -50.38 -40.38
N LYS A 3 35.85 -49.37 -39.53
CA LYS A 3 35.38 -47.97 -39.42
C LYS A 3 36.28 -47.21 -38.42
N LEU A 4 36.41 -45.88 -38.62
CA LEU A 4 36.92 -44.89 -37.66
C LEU A 4 36.12 -44.90 -36.34
N PHE A 5 36.76 -44.54 -35.23
CA PHE A 5 36.10 -43.92 -34.07
C PHE A 5 36.96 -42.79 -33.49
N THR A 6 36.56 -41.55 -33.78
CA THR A 6 37.03 -40.33 -33.12
C THR A 6 35.98 -39.96 -32.06
N LEU A 7 36.38 -39.91 -30.79
CA LEU A 7 35.54 -39.40 -29.71
C LEU A 7 35.55 -37.87 -29.75
N ALA A 8 34.41 -37.27 -30.13
CA ALA A 8 34.15 -35.86 -29.99
C ALA A 8 33.47 -35.59 -28.64
N LEU A 9 34.18 -34.90 -27.75
CA LEU A 9 33.66 -34.42 -26.47
C LEU A 9 32.91 -33.09 -26.73
N CYS A 10 31.60 -33.16 -26.96
CA CYS A 10 30.74 -31.97 -27.03
C CYS A 10 30.23 -31.63 -25.62
N GLY A 11 30.73 -30.53 -25.06
CA GLY A 11 30.19 -29.95 -23.83
C GLY A 11 28.79 -29.39 -24.03
N LEU A 12 27.87 -29.73 -23.13
CA LEU A 12 26.60 -29.02 -22.97
C LEU A 12 26.78 -27.95 -21.89
N LEU A 13 26.88 -26.68 -22.30
CA LEU A 13 26.51 -25.56 -21.44
C LEU A 13 24.98 -25.51 -21.38
N SER A 14 24.40 -25.96 -20.27
CA SER A 14 22.98 -25.75 -19.99
C SER A 14 22.77 -24.30 -19.56
N LEU A 15 22.27 -23.46 -20.46
CA LEU A 15 21.70 -22.16 -20.10
C LEU A 15 20.37 -22.41 -19.37
N THR A 16 20.35 -22.31 -18.05
CA THR A 16 19.12 -22.23 -17.28
C THR A 16 18.54 -20.83 -17.46
N THR A 17 17.60 -20.67 -18.39
CA THR A 17 16.72 -19.49 -18.41
C THR A 17 15.75 -19.59 -17.24
N THR A 18 15.98 -18.86 -16.15
CA THR A 18 14.93 -18.61 -15.16
C THR A 18 13.89 -17.71 -15.81
N ALA A 19 12.79 -18.29 -16.29
CA ALA A 19 11.62 -17.51 -16.69
C ALA A 19 11.11 -16.80 -15.43
N GLN A 20 11.40 -15.51 -15.31
CA GLN A 20 10.88 -14.70 -14.22
C GLN A 20 9.36 -14.65 -14.38
N ALA A 21 8.62 -15.21 -13.42
CA ALA A 21 7.17 -15.16 -13.42
C ALA A 21 6.73 -13.69 -13.53
N SER A 22 5.78 -13.41 -14.42
CA SER A 22 5.22 -12.07 -14.52
C SER A 22 4.45 -11.76 -13.23
N PRO A 23 4.55 -10.53 -12.70
CA PRO A 23 3.82 -10.16 -11.49
C PRO A 23 2.31 -10.26 -11.72
N ASP A 24 1.59 -10.82 -10.76
CA ASP A 24 0.13 -10.90 -10.80
C ASP A 24 -0.46 -9.56 -10.39
N CYS A 25 -1.40 -9.04 -11.18
CA CYS A 25 -1.89 -7.66 -11.07
C CYS A 25 -3.41 -7.63 -10.91
N HIS A 26 -3.88 -7.06 -9.80
CA HIS A 26 -5.29 -7.00 -9.44
C HIS A 26 -5.76 -5.55 -9.35
N GLU A 27 -6.91 -5.28 -9.96
CA GLU A 27 -7.67 -4.06 -9.67
C GLU A 27 -8.37 -4.24 -8.33
N VAL A 28 -8.14 -3.30 -7.42
CA VAL A 28 -8.67 -3.36 -6.05
C VAL A 28 -9.55 -2.16 -5.78
N ARG A 29 -10.59 -2.35 -4.97
CA ARG A 29 -11.46 -1.28 -4.49
C ARG A 29 -12.18 -1.69 -3.22
N GLY A 30 -12.54 -0.72 -2.39
CA GLY A 30 -13.30 -0.96 -1.17
C GLY A 30 -13.22 0.20 -0.19
N THR A 31 -13.22 -0.12 1.10
CA THR A 31 -13.23 0.85 2.20
C THR A 31 -12.12 0.55 3.20
N ILE A 32 -11.53 1.59 3.77
CA ILE A 32 -10.65 1.53 4.92
C ILE A 32 -11.36 2.25 6.07
N VAL A 33 -11.46 1.58 7.22
CA VAL A 33 -11.92 2.19 8.48
C VAL A 33 -10.77 2.10 9.46
N ALA A 34 -10.28 3.26 9.90
CA ALA A 34 -9.12 3.34 10.76
C ALA A 34 -9.34 4.35 11.89
N TYR A 35 -8.49 4.26 12.91
CA TYR A 35 -8.48 5.18 14.03
C TYR A 35 -7.07 5.72 14.26
N LEU A 36 -6.99 6.99 14.67
CA LEU A 36 -5.77 7.57 15.21
C LEU A 36 -5.38 6.81 16.48
N ALA A 37 -4.22 6.18 16.44
CA ALA A 37 -3.59 5.48 17.53
C ALA A 37 -2.47 6.33 18.14
N ALA A 38 -2.01 5.93 19.34
CA ALA A 38 -0.84 6.52 19.95
C ALA A 38 0.40 6.34 19.04
N PRO A 39 1.40 7.23 19.13
CA PRO A 39 2.65 7.08 18.38
C PRO A 39 3.29 5.72 18.68
N ALA A 40 3.62 4.94 17.65
CA ALA A 40 4.29 3.66 17.78
C ALA A 40 5.81 3.82 17.58
N ALA A 41 6.61 3.07 18.35
CA ALA A 41 8.07 3.07 18.25
C ALA A 41 8.60 2.62 16.86
N THR A 42 7.76 1.94 16.08
CA THR A 42 8.05 1.48 14.72
C THR A 42 7.79 2.55 13.65
N CYS A 43 7.26 3.71 13.99
CA CYS A 43 7.22 4.85 13.06
C CYS A 43 8.59 5.54 13.08
N PRO A 44 9.40 5.45 12.00
CA PRO A 44 10.79 5.92 12.00
C PRO A 44 10.94 7.44 12.23
N MET A 45 9.84 8.21 12.23
CA MET A 45 9.80 9.63 12.55
C MET A 45 8.97 10.00 13.79
N GLY A 46 8.48 9.01 14.56
CA GLY A 46 8.25 9.08 16.01
C GLY A 46 7.28 10.11 16.63
N THR A 47 6.62 11.01 15.89
CA THR A 47 6.00 12.18 16.54
C THR A 47 4.50 12.39 16.36
N ILE A 48 3.83 11.80 15.37
CA ILE A 48 2.41 12.08 15.15
C ILE A 48 1.69 10.78 14.80
N SER A 49 0.85 10.32 15.73
CA SER A 49 -0.12 9.21 15.68
C SER A 49 0.06 8.12 14.62
N GLY A 50 0.19 6.86 15.06
CA GLY A 50 -0.07 5.73 14.17
C GLY A 50 -1.53 5.74 13.71
N LEU A 51 -1.85 5.29 12.51
CA LEU A 51 -3.21 4.87 12.20
C LEU A 51 -3.26 3.36 12.16
N ALA A 52 -4.30 2.75 12.71
CA ALA A 52 -4.56 1.33 12.55
C ALA A 52 -6.00 1.16 12.09
N GLY A 53 -6.22 0.28 11.12
CA GLY A 53 -7.54 0.07 10.57
C GLY A 53 -7.71 -1.21 9.79
N ASP A 54 -8.97 -1.47 9.50
CA ASP A 54 -9.46 -2.59 8.73
C ASP A 54 -9.61 -2.19 7.26
N VAL A 55 -9.26 -3.12 6.37
CA VAL A 55 -9.36 -2.98 4.92
C VAL A 55 -10.45 -3.91 4.44
N PHE A 56 -11.48 -3.34 3.81
CA PHE A 56 -12.61 -4.07 3.26
C PHE A 56 -12.58 -4.03 1.73
N ASP A 57 -13.07 -5.10 1.09
CA ASP A 57 -13.29 -5.13 -0.35
C ASP A 57 -14.57 -4.37 -0.78
N ALA A 58 -14.89 -4.42 -2.07
CA ALA A 58 -16.09 -3.79 -2.64
C ALA A 58 -17.41 -4.37 -2.12
N SER A 59 -17.37 -5.60 -1.62
CA SER A 59 -18.51 -6.36 -1.09
C SER A 59 -18.60 -6.23 0.44
N ASN A 60 -17.76 -5.38 1.04
CA ASN A 60 -17.68 -5.15 2.48
C ASN A 60 -17.19 -6.37 3.29
N ASN A 61 -16.42 -7.27 2.66
CA ASN A 61 -15.70 -8.32 3.38
C ASN A 61 -14.38 -7.76 3.91
N LEU A 62 -14.02 -8.12 5.14
CA LEU A 62 -12.69 -7.82 5.69
C LEU A 62 -11.65 -8.63 4.93
N ILE A 63 -10.66 -7.95 4.33
CA ILE A 63 -9.60 -8.58 3.53
C ILE A 63 -8.20 -8.32 4.07
N GLY A 64 -8.06 -7.50 5.10
CA GLY A 64 -6.77 -7.20 5.69
C GLY A 64 -6.80 -6.05 6.68
N THR A 65 -5.62 -5.62 7.08
CA THR A 65 -5.41 -4.47 7.97
C THR A 65 -4.38 -3.52 7.38
N THR A 66 -4.40 -2.29 7.87
CA THR A 66 -3.41 -1.27 7.54
C THR A 66 -2.87 -0.63 8.81
N THR A 67 -1.58 -0.34 8.82
CA THR A 67 -0.95 0.59 9.76
C THR A 67 -0.33 1.74 9.00
N ALA A 68 -0.53 2.97 9.44
CA ALA A 68 0.09 4.16 8.86
C ALA A 68 0.95 4.90 9.87
N CYS A 69 2.01 5.52 9.37
CA CYS A 69 2.86 6.46 10.08
C CYS A 69 2.77 7.82 9.39
N LEU A 70 2.26 8.82 10.11
CA LEU A 70 2.28 10.21 9.67
C LEU A 70 3.68 10.79 9.91
N THR A 71 4.38 11.14 8.83
CA THR A 71 5.76 11.64 8.89
C THR A 71 5.86 13.15 8.81
N SER A 72 4.87 13.82 8.21
CA SER A 72 4.71 15.28 8.27
C SER A 72 3.25 15.68 8.17
N LEU A 73 2.91 16.81 8.79
CA LEU A 73 1.60 17.45 8.69
C LEU A 73 1.80 18.96 8.67
N GLU A 74 1.56 19.58 7.52
CA GLU A 74 1.93 20.97 7.27
C GLU A 74 0.70 21.75 6.76
N PRO A 75 0.50 23.00 7.21
CA PRO A 75 -0.50 23.88 6.61
C PRO A 75 -0.24 24.13 5.13
N GLN A 76 -1.28 24.02 4.30
CA GLN A 76 -1.24 24.30 2.88
C GLN A 76 -1.98 25.62 2.59
N GLY A 77 -1.21 26.70 2.45
CA GLY A 77 -1.77 28.03 2.21
C GLY A 77 -2.64 28.53 3.37
N ASN A 78 -3.59 29.42 3.08
CA ASN A 78 -4.36 30.16 4.10
C ASN A 78 -5.80 29.67 4.28
N ASN A 79 -6.19 28.56 3.65
CA ASN A 79 -7.58 28.05 3.65
C ASN A 79 -7.83 26.97 4.72
N GLY A 80 -6.85 26.72 5.60
CA GLY A 80 -6.90 25.66 6.60
C GLY A 80 -6.67 24.26 6.07
N ALA A 81 -6.34 24.07 4.78
CA ALA A 81 -5.93 22.78 4.27
C ALA A 81 -4.61 22.32 4.90
N LEU A 82 -4.46 21.01 5.06
CA LEU A 82 -3.23 20.39 5.54
C LEU A 82 -2.70 19.45 4.47
N HIS A 83 -1.38 19.45 4.29
CA HIS A 83 -0.65 18.47 3.53
C HIS A 83 -0.04 17.45 4.51
N ALA A 84 -0.36 16.17 4.31
CA ALA A 84 0.12 15.09 5.16
C ALA A 84 0.96 14.12 4.35
N THR A 85 2.15 13.78 4.84
CA THR A 85 2.96 12.71 4.25
C THR A 85 2.85 11.49 5.13
N LEU A 86 2.48 10.34 4.54
CA LEU A 86 2.36 9.09 5.29
C LEU A 86 3.13 7.95 4.61
N MET A 87 3.52 6.99 5.45
CA MET A 87 3.92 5.66 5.03
C MET A 87 2.96 4.64 5.60
N HIS A 88 2.55 3.67 4.80
CA HIS A 88 1.62 2.62 5.25
C HIS A 88 2.22 1.23 5.05
N THR A 89 1.79 0.30 5.89
CA THR A 89 1.93 -1.13 5.70
C THR A 89 0.54 -1.73 5.64
N PHE A 90 0.23 -2.44 4.57
CA PHE A 90 -0.98 -3.23 4.40
C PHE A 90 -0.64 -4.70 4.53
N ILE A 91 -1.44 -5.43 5.30
CA ILE A 91 -1.35 -6.89 5.44
C ILE A 91 -2.69 -7.46 4.97
N PHE A 92 -2.68 -8.16 3.84
CA PHE A 92 -3.86 -8.81 3.28
C PHE A 92 -3.92 -10.26 3.75
N THR A 93 -5.11 -10.68 4.21
CA THR A 93 -5.36 -12.00 4.79
C THR A 93 -6.55 -12.72 4.15
N ALA A 94 -7.09 -12.14 3.07
CA ALA A 94 -8.10 -12.74 2.22
C ALA A 94 -8.19 -12.00 0.87
N GLY A 95 -8.97 -12.56 -0.06
CA GLY A 95 -9.22 -11.98 -1.38
C GLY A 95 -8.08 -12.20 -2.37
N GLU A 96 -8.08 -11.40 -3.44
CA GLU A 96 -7.11 -11.50 -4.55
C GLU A 96 -5.65 -11.26 -4.14
N LEU A 97 -5.44 -10.62 -2.98
CA LEU A 97 -4.10 -10.31 -2.45
C LEU A 97 -3.79 -11.14 -1.18
N ASP A 98 -4.49 -12.24 -0.93
CA ASP A 98 -4.28 -13.04 0.28
C ASP A 98 -2.79 -13.41 0.49
N GLY A 99 -2.31 -13.20 1.72
CA GLY A 99 -0.91 -13.40 2.11
C GLY A 99 0.05 -12.26 1.72
N ALA A 100 -0.38 -11.29 0.91
CA ALA A 100 0.47 -10.19 0.52
C ALA A 100 0.67 -9.17 1.66
N THR A 101 1.91 -8.70 1.82
CA THR A 101 2.24 -7.52 2.63
C THR A 101 2.87 -6.48 1.73
N ILE A 102 2.28 -5.29 1.65
CA ILE A 102 2.79 -4.19 0.84
C ILE A 102 3.04 -2.95 1.68
N GLY A 103 4.10 -2.22 1.33
CA GLY A 103 4.36 -0.88 1.85
C GLY A 103 3.96 0.18 0.83
N THR A 104 3.45 1.31 1.30
CA THR A 104 3.17 2.46 0.45
C THR A 104 3.71 3.75 1.03
N GLN A 105 3.88 4.75 0.17
CA GLN A 105 4.12 6.13 0.57
C GLN A 105 3.17 7.07 -0.18
N ASP A 106 2.76 8.13 0.51
CA ASP A 106 1.78 9.07 -0.02
C ASP A 106 1.91 10.50 0.50
N ASN A 107 1.16 11.38 -0.17
CA ASN A 107 1.05 12.81 0.05
C ASN A 107 -0.43 13.18 -0.03
N ALA A 108 -1.10 13.17 1.12
CA ALA A 108 -2.52 13.43 1.24
C ALA A 108 -2.80 14.92 1.37
N VAL A 109 -3.91 15.36 0.79
CA VAL A 109 -4.47 16.69 1.03
C VAL A 109 -5.73 16.56 1.87
N LEU A 110 -5.73 17.24 3.02
CA LEU A 110 -6.85 17.34 3.93
C LEU A 110 -7.48 18.72 3.77
N SER A 111 -8.71 18.77 3.29
CA SER A 111 -9.47 20.02 3.15
C SER A 111 -10.49 20.13 4.29
N PRO A 112 -10.58 21.25 5.01
CA PRO A 112 -11.56 21.40 6.08
C PRO A 112 -12.98 21.26 5.57
N VAL A 113 -13.82 20.56 6.34
CA VAL A 113 -15.27 20.43 6.09
C VAL A 113 -16.03 21.11 7.22
N ASP A 114 -15.73 20.72 8.45
CA ASP A 114 -16.26 21.34 9.67
C ASP A 114 -15.08 21.59 10.64
N PRO A 115 -14.40 22.73 10.51
CA PRO A 115 -13.19 23.04 11.27
C PRO A 115 -13.48 23.17 12.78
N PRO A 116 -12.52 22.81 13.66
CA PRO A 116 -11.15 22.43 13.34
C PRO A 116 -10.92 20.91 13.24
N LEU A 117 -11.97 20.08 13.26
CA LEU A 117 -11.81 18.65 13.54
C LEU A 117 -12.15 17.75 12.36
N LEU A 118 -13.06 18.15 11.46
CA LEU A 118 -13.47 17.31 10.34
C LEU A 118 -12.84 17.77 9.02
N PHE A 119 -12.11 16.86 8.38
CA PHE A 119 -11.45 17.08 7.11
C PHE A 119 -11.86 16.04 6.08
N ARG A 120 -12.01 16.49 4.84
CA ARG A 120 -12.08 15.62 3.67
C ARG A 120 -10.67 15.29 3.22
N VAL A 121 -10.40 14.01 2.97
CA VAL A 121 -9.12 13.51 2.47
C VAL A 121 -9.22 13.22 0.99
N ASN A 122 -8.19 13.62 0.24
CA ASN A 122 -7.87 13.06 -1.06
C ASN A 122 -6.40 12.61 -1.02
N ASN A 123 -6.14 11.36 -1.40
CA ASN A 123 -4.81 10.79 -1.32
C ASN A 123 -4.50 9.89 -2.51
N ARG A 124 -3.21 9.76 -2.80
CA ARG A 124 -2.66 8.75 -3.70
C ARG A 124 -1.47 8.07 -3.03
N LEU A 125 -1.61 6.77 -2.80
CA LEU A 125 -0.60 5.91 -2.23
C LEU A 125 0.10 5.17 -3.35
N ASN A 126 1.42 5.28 -3.43
CA ASN A 126 2.22 4.49 -4.36
C ASN A 126 2.86 3.33 -3.60
N VAL A 127 2.79 2.13 -4.17
CA VAL A 127 3.41 0.94 -3.58
C VAL A 127 4.93 1.07 -3.71
N THR A 128 5.63 0.92 -2.59
CA THR A 128 7.09 1.08 -2.49
C THR A 128 7.80 -0.21 -2.09
N THR A 129 7.10 -1.16 -1.44
CA THR A 129 7.63 -2.47 -1.07
C THR A 129 6.55 -3.57 -1.18
N GLY A 130 6.95 -4.83 -1.31
CA GLY A 130 6.05 -5.98 -1.40
C GLY A 130 5.34 -6.15 -2.76
N GLY A 131 5.54 -5.22 -3.69
CA GLY A 131 4.91 -5.24 -5.01
C GLY A 131 5.13 -3.93 -5.76
N SER A 132 4.19 -3.61 -6.66
CA SER A 132 4.12 -2.33 -7.38
C SER A 132 2.66 -1.89 -7.57
N GLY A 133 2.46 -0.66 -8.01
CA GLY A 133 1.14 -0.10 -8.28
C GLY A 133 0.78 1.09 -7.40
N PHE A 134 -0.52 1.35 -7.25
CA PHE A 134 -1.01 2.49 -6.49
C PHE A 134 -2.44 2.27 -5.98
N LEU A 135 -2.79 3.00 -4.93
CA LEU A 135 -4.15 3.22 -4.45
C LEU A 135 -4.48 4.71 -4.53
N ARG A 136 -5.73 5.03 -4.82
CA ARG A 136 -6.31 6.37 -4.62
C ARG A 136 -7.34 6.25 -3.52
N THR A 137 -7.30 7.17 -2.56
CA THR A 137 -8.29 7.19 -1.48
C THR A 137 -8.98 8.53 -1.37
N HIS A 138 -10.24 8.49 -0.97
CA HIS A 138 -11.04 9.67 -0.68
C HIS A 138 -12.01 9.38 0.46
N GLY A 139 -12.22 10.35 1.34
CA GLY A 139 -13.11 10.17 2.48
C GLY A 139 -12.91 11.25 3.52
N THR A 140 -12.96 10.87 4.80
CA THR A 140 -12.90 11.82 5.91
C THR A 140 -11.97 11.36 7.02
N VAL A 141 -11.39 12.34 7.71
CA VAL A 141 -10.68 12.19 8.99
C VAL A 141 -11.34 13.16 9.97
N ASN A 142 -11.68 12.66 11.15
CA ASN A 142 -12.19 13.45 12.26
C ASN A 142 -11.17 13.42 13.41
N PHE A 143 -10.44 14.52 13.60
CA PHE A 143 -9.45 14.66 14.67
C PHE A 143 -10.08 14.75 16.07
N GLY A 144 -11.40 15.00 16.18
CA GLY A 144 -12.11 15.09 17.44
C GLY A 144 -12.35 13.73 18.10
N ASN A 145 -12.65 12.71 17.30
CA ASN A 145 -12.85 11.33 17.76
C ASN A 145 -11.80 10.34 17.25
N GLY A 146 -10.88 10.80 16.38
CA GLY A 146 -9.81 10.00 15.79
C GLY A 146 -10.25 9.11 14.62
N GLU A 147 -11.50 9.19 14.17
CA GLU A 147 -12.05 8.30 13.14
C GLU A 147 -11.57 8.68 11.74
N VAL A 148 -11.23 7.66 10.94
CA VAL A 148 -10.84 7.79 9.55
C VAL A 148 -11.64 6.79 8.72
N THR A 149 -12.36 7.29 7.72
CA THR A 149 -13.11 6.46 6.78
C THR A 149 -12.78 6.86 5.37
N LEU A 150 -12.21 5.95 4.59
CA LEU A 150 -11.73 6.20 3.24
C LEU A 150 -12.28 5.14 2.28
N ARG A 151 -12.78 5.57 1.12
CA ARG A 151 -12.96 4.66 -0.02
C ARG A 151 -11.65 4.62 -0.80
N TYR A 152 -11.31 3.45 -1.32
CA TYR A 152 -10.14 3.28 -2.14
C TYR A 152 -10.45 2.58 -3.47
N ASN A 153 -9.62 2.88 -4.46
CA ASN A 153 -9.51 2.11 -5.68
C ASN A 153 -8.09 2.19 -6.25
N GLY A 154 -7.65 1.19 -6.98
CA GLY A 154 -6.32 1.17 -7.56
C GLY A 154 -5.95 -0.15 -8.19
N ARG A 155 -4.65 -0.31 -8.43
CA ARG A 155 -4.08 -1.53 -8.99
C ARG A 155 -2.83 -1.89 -8.21
N ILE A 156 -2.75 -3.13 -7.77
CA ILE A 156 -1.60 -3.69 -7.06
C ILE A 156 -1.09 -4.88 -7.86
N CYS A 157 0.22 -4.96 -8.03
CA CYS A 157 0.87 -6.13 -8.60
C CYS A 157 1.87 -6.73 -7.60
N VAL A 158 1.75 -8.03 -7.34
CA VAL A 158 2.61 -8.78 -6.40
C VAL A 158 3.37 -9.89 -7.12
N GLY A 159 4.54 -10.24 -6.61
CA GLY A 159 5.33 -11.36 -7.14
C GLY A 159 4.82 -12.68 -6.57
N ASN A 160 4.74 -13.72 -7.41
CA ASN A 160 4.50 -15.10 -6.99
C ASN A 160 5.70 -15.68 -6.23
#